data_AF-A0A2C8FAS4-F1
#
_entry.id   AF-A0A2C8FAS4-F1
#
_cell.length_a   1.000
_cell.length_b   1.000
_cell.length_c   1.000
_cell.angle_alpha   90.00
_cell.angle_beta   90.00
_cell.angle_gamma   90.00
#
_symmetry.space_group_name_H-M   'P 1'
#
loop_
_entity.id
_entity.type
_entity.pdbx_description
1 polymer ?
#
loop_
_entity_poly.entity_id
_entity_poly.type
_entity_poly.pdbx_seq_one_letter_code
_entity_poly.pdbx_strand_id
1 'polypeptide(L)'
;MSKLKAKDMDGVSAKPKQLFIFDHIPKCAGMSLHALLKEHFPQYRHLNSATETRNYAIELESAEGDIHICGGHHVYGIHEVVGSKYESQYFTFLRDPLQVAYSFFSYNKNLKSVLGGSFIDYLYDNQLANFTNHLGGTLDLAMVRLDGYGFIGFTESMSSSVYQLGLFLGKEFRDIPHNNKTDHKEKCKSMDPLKSYFSQKSCDYELFNHYKNRFVEIKPSLPTAKRSAKIMDKQNEVVAGWFESITQGTPKDLSNYDFDSAIKSVPDLKEKSRLISFVSKLNINISDAIFDESIQCYVAGEQVRLNPNTLDSKYRFDAVYGIYMDWCSYPSCRADSFVAYEATTLAAILINSPYAQQKGIAIELAEKHHDLFPDTPLSTSLLSLVYRKSGESKKCLDVVEDIISKTKSVAMANEYIATYSFGLEKPLQEVRGLKKSILEPHHNGVRFLQELFPYSERVLLRELADENTLVIRSGPMLILEDLIEAIDISPANMSIMTSDSPPLKDEAFRTVYYFDGWFQPSADYSWKDSFKESRFETVILLCSSFASLNSLHNFINYLSHLKNVPLFAYPMSNVFTPKTHKSLIKIR
;
A
#
# COMPACT_ATOMS: atom_id res chain seq x y z
N MET A 1 25.18 0.54 34.79
CA MET A 1 25.10 1.21 36.12
C MET A 1 26.23 2.23 36.26
N SER A 2 26.00 3.48 35.88
CA SER A 2 26.82 4.61 36.32
C SER A 2 25.88 5.67 36.89
N LYS A 3 26.16 6.07 38.14
CA LYS A 3 25.36 6.98 38.94
C LYS A 3 25.52 8.40 38.42
N LEU A 4 24.52 8.91 37.70
CA LEU A 4 24.33 10.35 37.52
C LEU A 4 23.74 10.91 38.82
N LYS A 5 24.54 11.72 39.51
CA LYS A 5 24.13 12.48 40.69
C LYS A 5 23.08 13.50 40.28
N ALA A 6 21.86 13.33 40.78
CA ALA A 6 20.87 14.39 40.87
C ALA A 6 21.45 15.50 41.76
N LYS A 7 21.71 16.65 41.14
CA LYS A 7 21.94 17.90 41.84
C LYS A 7 20.65 18.69 41.62
N ASP A 8 19.79 18.66 42.62
CA ASP A 8 18.58 19.46 42.70
C ASP A 8 18.97 20.92 42.47
N MET A 9 18.52 21.46 41.34
CA MET A 9 18.42 22.89 41.14
C MET A 9 16.94 23.22 41.22
N ASP A 10 16.61 24.08 42.19
CA ASP A 10 15.37 24.84 42.33
C ASP A 10 15.19 25.77 41.11
N GLY A 11 15.04 25.18 39.92
CA GLY A 11 14.89 25.86 38.65
C GLY A 11 13.42 25.95 38.30
N VAL A 12 12.93 27.18 38.14
CA VAL A 12 11.65 27.46 37.49
C VAL A 12 11.56 26.60 36.23
N SER A 13 10.67 25.60 36.24
CA SER A 13 10.47 24.70 35.10
C SER A 13 10.15 25.57 33.89
N ALA A 14 11.09 25.63 32.94
CA ALA A 14 10.89 26.39 31.72
C ALA A 14 9.62 25.89 31.06
N LYS A 15 8.72 26.81 30.69
CA LYS A 15 7.47 26.47 30.01
C LYS A 15 7.81 25.61 28.78
N PRO A 16 7.13 24.46 28.56
CA PRO A 16 7.39 23.64 27.38
C PRO A 16 7.15 24.44 26.10
N LYS A 17 7.99 24.20 25.09
CA LYS A 17 7.82 24.76 23.74
C LYS A 17 6.58 24.15 23.09
N GLN A 18 5.96 24.82 22.13
CA GLN A 18 4.81 24.28 21.39
C GLN A 18 5.25 23.62 20.09
N LEU A 19 4.67 22.45 19.80
CA LEU A 19 4.86 21.74 18.53
C LEU A 19 3.48 21.42 17.92
N PHE A 20 3.14 22.06 16.81
CA PHE A 20 1.93 21.76 16.05
C PHE A 20 2.22 20.74 14.96
N ILE A 21 1.43 19.68 14.89
CA ILE A 21 1.70 18.54 14.01
C ILE A 21 0.49 18.31 13.11
N PHE A 22 0.64 18.63 11.83
CA PHE A 22 -0.35 18.30 10.82
C PHE A 22 -0.20 16.82 10.43
N ASP A 23 -1.00 15.97 11.05
CA ASP A 23 -1.10 14.56 10.68
C ASP A 23 -1.92 14.44 9.40
N HIS A 24 -1.23 14.44 8.26
CA HIS A 24 -1.86 14.51 6.95
C HIS A 24 -2.39 13.13 6.55
N ILE A 25 -3.70 12.95 6.64
CA ILE A 25 -4.39 11.79 6.05
C ILE A 25 -4.44 11.97 4.52
N PRO A 26 -3.92 11.01 3.74
CA PRO A 26 -3.86 11.17 2.29
C PRO A 26 -5.22 11.47 1.65
N LYS A 27 -5.19 12.32 0.60
CA LYS A 27 -6.35 12.78 -0.17
C LYS A 27 -7.40 13.60 0.61
N CYS A 28 -7.08 14.01 1.84
CA CYS A 28 -7.86 14.97 2.63
C CYS A 28 -7.32 16.40 2.51
N ALA A 29 -7.09 16.83 1.26
CA ALA A 29 -6.63 18.17 0.88
C ALA A 29 -5.24 18.63 1.39
N GLY A 30 -4.37 17.70 1.83
CA GLY A 30 -3.08 18.12 2.40
C GLY A 30 -2.16 18.87 1.45
N MET A 31 -2.19 18.67 0.12
CA MET A 31 -1.41 19.52 -0.80
C MET A 31 -1.75 21.01 -0.67
N SER A 32 -3.03 21.34 -0.48
CA SER A 32 -3.47 22.74 -0.32
C SER A 32 -3.06 23.27 1.06
N LEU A 33 -3.18 22.43 2.09
CA LEU A 33 -2.80 22.80 3.47
C LEU A 33 -1.28 22.93 3.65
N HIS A 34 -0.47 22.04 3.08
CA HIS A 34 1.00 22.18 3.09
C HIS A 34 1.45 23.50 2.46
N ALA A 35 0.83 23.90 1.33
CA ALA A 35 1.11 25.17 0.69
C ALA A 35 0.75 26.36 1.60
N LEU A 36 -0.45 26.33 2.19
CA LEU A 36 -0.92 27.36 3.12
C LEU A 36 -0.04 27.46 4.38
N LEU A 37 0.32 26.33 4.99
CA LEU A 37 1.19 26.30 6.17
C LEU A 37 2.58 26.84 5.83
N LYS A 38 3.14 26.47 4.68
CA LYS A 38 4.45 26.98 4.24
C LYS A 38 4.45 28.49 3.99
N GLU A 39 3.34 29.04 3.49
CA GLU A 39 3.18 30.47 3.28
C GLU A 39 3.17 31.26 4.60
N HIS A 40 2.44 30.76 5.60
CA HIS A 40 2.22 31.47 6.87
C HIS A 40 3.24 31.13 7.99
N PHE A 41 3.95 30.02 7.87
CA PHE A 41 4.97 29.55 8.80
C PHE A 41 6.25 29.21 8.03
N PRO A 42 7.22 30.15 7.91
CA PRO A 42 8.48 29.90 7.21
C PRO A 42 9.29 28.73 7.77
N GLN A 43 9.12 28.42 9.06
CA GLN A 43 9.73 27.26 9.72
C GLN A 43 9.02 25.94 9.47
N TYR A 44 7.87 25.95 8.77
CA TYR A 44 7.11 24.75 8.48
C TYR A 44 7.96 23.70 7.74
N ARG A 45 7.91 22.46 8.24
CA ARG A 45 8.56 21.31 7.61
C ARG A 45 7.52 20.31 7.12
N HIS A 46 7.55 20.02 5.82
CA HIS A 46 6.79 18.93 5.22
C HIS A 46 7.65 17.67 5.20
N LEU A 47 7.34 16.74 6.09
CA LEU A 47 8.08 15.53 6.38
C LEU A 47 7.53 14.37 5.54
N ASN A 48 8.33 13.82 4.64
CA ASN A 48 7.89 12.85 3.63
C ASN A 48 8.20 11.40 3.99
N SER A 49 8.87 11.15 5.11
CA SER A 49 9.26 9.81 5.57
C SER A 49 9.32 9.73 7.10
N ALA A 50 9.36 8.51 7.64
CA ALA A 50 9.61 8.25 9.04
C ALA A 50 11.00 8.79 9.46
N THR A 51 12.02 8.58 8.62
CA THR A 51 13.38 9.08 8.89
C THR A 51 13.46 10.60 8.90
N GLU A 52 12.80 11.31 7.96
CA GLU A 52 12.70 12.79 8.03
C GLU A 52 12.05 13.24 9.35
N THR A 53 11.01 12.53 9.80
CA THR A 53 10.31 12.82 11.06
C THR A 53 11.23 12.63 12.27
N ARG A 54 12.01 11.55 12.28
CA ARG A 54 13.04 11.31 13.30
C ARG A 54 14.09 12.42 13.30
N ASN A 55 14.66 12.74 12.14
CA ASN A 55 15.71 13.75 12.02
C ASN A 55 15.21 15.11 12.48
N TYR A 56 13.99 15.49 12.09
CA TYR A 56 13.36 16.72 12.58
C TYR A 56 13.16 16.72 14.10
N ALA A 57 12.77 15.59 14.70
CA ALA A 57 12.64 15.49 16.16
C ALA A 57 13.99 15.69 16.89
N ILE A 58 15.09 15.22 16.30
CA ILE A 58 16.46 15.46 16.82
C ILE A 58 16.85 16.93 16.64
N GLU A 59 16.57 17.54 15.49
CA GLU A 59 16.82 18.96 15.24
C GLU A 59 16.11 19.87 16.25
N LEU A 60 14.87 19.51 16.63
CA LEU A 60 14.09 20.23 17.63
C LEU A 60 14.81 20.34 18.99
N GLU A 61 15.68 19.40 19.35
CA GLU A 61 16.41 19.49 20.61
C GLU A 61 17.29 20.74 20.75
N SER A 62 17.81 21.24 19.62
CA SER A 62 18.64 22.44 19.55
C SER A 62 17.96 23.62 18.88
N ALA A 63 16.72 23.46 18.40
CA ALA A 63 16.01 24.50 17.68
C ALA A 63 15.62 25.68 18.58
N GLU A 64 15.88 26.90 18.11
CA GLU A 64 15.43 28.13 18.75
C GLU A 64 13.93 28.38 18.53
N GLY A 65 13.32 29.21 19.38
CA GLY A 65 11.92 29.61 19.28
C GLY A 65 10.94 28.71 20.03
N ASP A 66 9.78 29.30 20.35
CA ASP A 66 8.77 28.70 21.22
C ASP A 66 7.69 27.93 20.45
N ILE A 67 7.57 28.12 19.13
CA ILE A 67 6.52 27.51 18.30
C ILE A 67 7.13 26.86 17.06
N HIS A 68 6.92 25.55 16.97
CA HIS A 68 7.36 24.71 15.87
C HIS A 68 6.16 24.08 15.18
N ILE A 69 6.27 23.84 13.88
CA ILE A 69 5.18 23.25 13.10
C ILE A 69 5.72 22.35 12.00
N CYS A 70 5.16 21.14 11.92
CA CYS A 70 5.50 20.18 10.88
C CYS A 70 4.25 19.44 10.38
N GLY A 71 4.38 18.66 9.32
CA GLY A 71 3.32 17.78 8.89
C GLY A 71 3.74 16.81 7.80
N GLY A 72 2.94 15.77 7.60
CA GLY A 72 3.24 14.70 6.66
C GLY A 72 2.40 13.45 6.92
N HIS A 73 2.64 12.41 6.14
CA HIS A 73 1.92 11.13 6.26
C HIS A 73 2.46 10.24 7.39
N HIS A 74 3.69 10.49 7.86
CA HIS A 74 4.40 9.63 8.81
C HIS A 74 4.86 10.41 10.05
N VAL A 75 4.02 11.31 10.57
CA VAL A 75 4.38 12.23 11.67
C VAL A 75 3.78 11.85 13.03
N TYR A 76 2.85 10.91 13.07
CA TYR A 76 2.27 10.47 14.33
C TYR A 76 3.26 9.63 15.14
N GLY A 77 3.38 9.97 16.42
CA GLY A 77 4.42 9.46 17.32
C GLY A 77 5.61 10.41 17.47
N ILE A 78 5.72 11.51 16.70
CA ILE A 78 6.83 12.47 16.89
C ILE A 78 6.89 13.04 18.32
N HIS A 79 5.73 13.23 18.96
CA HIS A 79 5.61 13.68 20.35
C HIS A 79 6.35 12.77 21.35
N GLU A 80 6.47 11.48 21.02
CA GLU A 80 7.17 10.49 21.82
C GLU A 80 8.68 10.69 21.78
N VAL A 81 9.22 11.13 20.64
CA VAL A 81 10.65 11.34 20.43
C VAL A 81 11.12 12.67 21.03
N VAL A 82 10.34 13.74 20.86
CA VAL A 82 10.69 15.07 21.40
C VAL A 82 10.50 15.17 22.92
N GLY A 83 9.69 14.27 23.48
CA GLY A 83 9.44 14.14 24.92
C GLY A 83 8.78 15.38 25.54
N SER A 84 8.91 15.51 26.86
CA SER A 84 8.24 16.55 27.66
C SER A 84 8.78 17.98 27.45
N LYS A 85 9.81 18.16 26.61
CA LYS A 85 10.32 19.49 26.22
C LYS A 85 9.29 20.26 25.38
N TYR A 86 8.39 19.54 24.73
CA TYR A 86 7.38 20.06 23.84
C TYR A 86 5.96 19.70 24.29
N GLU A 87 5.08 20.70 24.31
CA GLU A 87 3.64 20.51 24.31
C GLU A 87 3.20 20.29 22.85
N SER A 88 2.97 19.01 22.52
CA SER A 88 2.63 18.59 21.15
C SER A 88 1.12 18.64 20.93
N GLN A 89 0.70 19.30 19.86
CA GLN A 89 -0.71 19.48 19.50
C GLN A 89 -0.94 18.98 18.06
N TYR A 90 -1.69 17.90 17.93
CA TYR A 90 -2.03 17.32 16.64
C TYR A 90 -3.23 18.03 16.02
N PHE A 91 -3.23 18.11 14.69
CA PHE A 91 -4.40 18.47 13.93
C PHE A 91 -4.45 17.73 12.60
N THR A 92 -5.66 17.57 12.06
CA THR A 92 -5.88 16.89 10.77
C THR A 92 -7.11 17.40 10.04
N PHE A 93 -7.32 16.89 8.83
CA PHE A 93 -8.53 17.09 8.05
C PHE A 93 -9.11 15.75 7.64
N LEU A 94 -10.44 15.64 7.76
CA LEU A 94 -11.22 14.52 7.26
C LEU A 94 -11.97 14.91 5.99
N ARG A 95 -12.38 13.90 5.23
CA ARG A 95 -13.16 14.03 3.99
C ARG A 95 -14.19 12.91 3.93
N ASP A 96 -15.25 13.06 3.16
CA ASP A 96 -16.20 11.98 2.91
C ASP A 96 -15.41 10.72 2.45
N PRO A 97 -15.50 9.59 3.18
CA PRO A 97 -14.66 8.41 2.94
C PRO A 97 -14.73 7.89 1.50
N LEU A 98 -15.91 7.96 0.88
CA LEU A 98 -16.11 7.49 -0.49
C LEU A 98 -15.42 8.42 -1.50
N GLN A 99 -15.38 9.73 -1.23
CA GLN A 99 -14.61 10.69 -2.02
C GLN A 99 -13.09 10.47 -1.88
N VAL A 100 -12.61 10.07 -0.70
CA VAL A 100 -11.22 9.68 -0.49
C VAL A 100 -10.86 8.45 -1.31
N ALA A 101 -11.66 7.39 -1.21
CA ALA A 101 -11.45 6.17 -1.99
C ALA A 101 -11.48 6.43 -3.51
N TYR A 102 -12.43 7.24 -3.98
CA TYR A 102 -12.49 7.61 -5.40
C TYR A 102 -11.27 8.43 -5.84
N SER A 103 -10.79 9.33 -4.97
CA SER A 103 -9.57 10.12 -5.23
C SER A 103 -8.34 9.21 -5.32
N PHE A 104 -8.22 8.20 -4.47
CA PHE A 104 -7.18 7.18 -4.54
C PHE A 104 -7.27 6.34 -5.82
N PHE A 105 -8.45 5.81 -6.13
CA PHE A 105 -8.69 5.05 -7.35
C PHE A 105 -8.29 5.85 -8.61
N SER A 106 -8.76 7.10 -8.70
CA SER A 106 -8.44 7.98 -9.83
C SER A 106 -6.95 8.30 -9.92
N TYR A 107 -6.31 8.54 -8.78
CA TYR A 107 -4.86 8.78 -8.71
C TYR A 107 -4.08 7.56 -9.21
N ASN A 108 -4.42 6.36 -8.73
CA ASN A 108 -3.76 5.12 -9.13
C ASN A 108 -4.01 4.79 -10.62
N LYS A 109 -5.23 5.01 -11.12
CA LYS A 109 -5.55 4.85 -12.55
C LYS A 109 -4.72 5.80 -13.42
N ASN A 110 -4.54 7.05 -12.99
CA ASN A 110 -3.71 8.02 -13.70
C ASN A 110 -2.21 7.66 -13.67
N LEU A 111 -1.74 7.05 -12.58
CA LEU A 111 -0.39 6.50 -12.49
C LEU A 111 -0.19 5.19 -13.27
N LYS A 112 -1.25 4.67 -13.92
CA LYS A 112 -1.27 3.33 -14.52
C LYS A 112 -0.92 2.21 -13.52
N SER A 113 -1.09 2.46 -12.22
CA SER A 113 -0.93 1.47 -11.16
C SER A 113 -2.19 0.65 -10.92
N VAL A 114 -3.25 0.89 -11.69
CA VAL A 114 -4.45 0.05 -11.79
C VAL A 114 -4.67 -0.18 -13.28
N LEU A 115 -4.51 -1.44 -13.70
CA LEU A 115 -4.48 -1.81 -15.13
C LEU A 115 -5.88 -2.09 -15.72
N GLY A 116 -6.91 -2.20 -14.88
CA GLY A 116 -8.27 -2.52 -15.30
C GLY A 116 -9.32 -2.38 -14.19
N GLY A 117 -10.57 -2.72 -14.50
CA GLY A 117 -11.71 -2.72 -13.59
C GLY A 117 -12.32 -1.35 -13.25
N SER A 118 -13.51 -1.43 -12.65
CA SER A 118 -14.34 -0.31 -12.24
C SER A 118 -14.01 0.17 -10.82
N PHE A 119 -14.58 1.30 -10.41
CA PHE A 119 -14.47 1.76 -9.03
C PHE A 119 -15.12 0.78 -8.03
N ILE A 120 -16.14 0.03 -8.45
CA ILE A 120 -16.77 -1.02 -7.62
C ILE A 120 -15.79 -2.16 -7.35
N ASP A 121 -15.00 -2.55 -8.36
CA ASP A 121 -13.96 -3.58 -8.20
C ASP A 121 -12.88 -3.13 -7.22
N TYR A 122 -12.50 -1.86 -7.29
CA TYR A 122 -11.58 -1.26 -6.33
C TYR A 122 -12.14 -1.31 -4.90
N LEU A 123 -13.40 -0.92 -4.69
CA LEU A 123 -14.04 -0.89 -3.37
C LEU A 123 -14.26 -2.28 -2.76
N TYR A 124 -14.39 -3.32 -3.59
CA TYR A 124 -14.50 -4.70 -3.10
C TYR A 124 -13.29 -5.11 -2.26
N ASP A 125 -12.09 -4.76 -2.74
CA ASP A 125 -10.81 -5.02 -2.07
C ASP A 125 -10.43 -3.94 -1.06
N ASN A 126 -10.89 -2.71 -1.28
CA ASN A 126 -10.51 -1.54 -0.49
C ASN A 126 -11.76 -0.96 0.18
N GLN A 127 -12.35 -1.73 1.09
CA GLN A 127 -13.55 -1.33 1.84
C GLN A 127 -13.22 -0.19 2.81
N LEU A 128 -13.18 1.05 2.30
CA LEU A 128 -13.16 2.33 3.02
C LEU A 128 -12.55 2.27 4.44
N ALA A 129 -11.28 1.91 4.52
CA ALA A 129 -10.48 1.86 5.75
C ALA A 129 -9.24 2.76 5.61
N ASN A 130 -9.37 3.89 4.92
CA ASN A 130 -8.25 4.80 4.71
C ASN A 130 -7.93 5.59 5.99
N PHE A 131 -8.96 6.02 6.74
CA PHE A 131 -8.77 6.78 7.96
C PHE A 131 -8.38 5.88 9.10
N THR A 132 -9.15 4.82 9.32
CA THR A 132 -8.87 3.89 10.41
C THR A 132 -7.48 3.30 10.27
N ASN A 133 -7.04 2.90 9.06
CA ASN A 133 -5.67 2.40 8.88
C ASN A 133 -4.60 3.46 9.16
N HIS A 134 -4.80 4.72 8.73
CA HIS A 134 -3.88 5.81 9.03
C HIS A 134 -3.81 6.14 10.53
N LEU A 135 -4.93 5.95 11.25
CA LEU A 135 -5.12 6.33 12.65
C LEU A 135 -5.02 5.13 13.63
N GLY A 136 -4.38 4.04 13.22
CA GLY A 136 -4.04 2.92 14.12
C GLY A 136 -4.72 1.58 13.83
N GLY A 137 -5.36 1.42 12.68
CA GLY A 137 -5.86 0.15 12.16
C GLY A 137 -7.25 -0.27 12.65
N THR A 138 -7.76 0.32 13.73
CA THR A 138 -9.10 0.01 14.28
C THR A 138 -9.91 1.28 14.52
N LEU A 139 -11.24 1.14 14.59
CA LEU A 139 -12.14 2.26 14.88
C LEU A 139 -11.87 2.86 16.26
N ASP A 140 -11.72 2.01 17.28
CA ASP A 140 -11.51 2.45 18.66
C ASP A 140 -10.20 3.22 18.83
N LEU A 141 -9.11 2.73 18.24
CA LEU A 141 -7.83 3.45 18.27
C LEU A 141 -7.91 4.76 17.50
N ALA A 142 -8.59 4.78 16.35
CA ALA A 142 -8.78 6.00 15.57
C ALA A 142 -9.59 7.06 16.32
N MET A 143 -10.64 6.66 17.05
CA MET A 143 -11.43 7.55 17.92
C MET A 143 -10.58 8.10 19.06
N VAL A 144 -9.89 7.23 19.81
CA VAL A 144 -9.00 7.65 20.92
C VAL A 144 -7.94 8.65 20.42
N ARG A 145 -7.40 8.41 19.24
CA ARG A 145 -6.39 9.28 18.64
C ARG A 145 -6.98 10.65 18.26
N LEU A 146 -8.10 10.67 17.53
CA LEU A 146 -8.75 11.92 17.13
C LEU A 146 -9.31 12.71 18.32
N ASP A 147 -9.75 12.05 19.39
CA ASP A 147 -10.17 12.72 20.63
C ASP A 147 -9.02 13.49 21.30
N GLY A 148 -7.76 13.07 21.07
CA GLY A 148 -6.57 13.79 21.51
C GLY A 148 -6.12 14.93 20.59
N TYR A 149 -6.79 15.16 19.44
CA TYR A 149 -6.37 16.19 18.50
C TYR A 149 -6.90 17.55 18.92
N GLY A 150 -6.04 18.57 18.85
CA GLY A 150 -6.43 19.95 19.15
C GLY A 150 -7.36 20.54 18.08
N PHE A 151 -7.32 20.02 16.84
CA PHE A 151 -8.19 20.46 15.76
C PHE A 151 -8.46 19.38 14.71
N ILE A 152 -9.72 19.28 14.25
CA ILE A 152 -10.15 18.42 13.14
C ILE A 152 -10.97 19.25 12.15
N GLY A 153 -10.44 19.43 10.93
CA GLY A 153 -11.12 20.11 9.83
C GLY A 153 -11.85 19.15 8.89
N PHE A 154 -12.72 19.69 8.04
CA PHE A 154 -13.47 18.92 7.03
C PHE A 154 -13.30 19.53 5.64
N THR A 155 -12.94 18.72 4.65
CA THR A 155 -12.77 19.19 3.28
C THR A 155 -14.08 19.66 2.64
N GLU A 156 -15.22 19.13 3.07
CA GLU A 156 -16.57 19.55 2.64
C GLU A 156 -16.90 20.98 3.07
N SER A 157 -16.26 21.45 4.16
CA SER A 157 -16.39 22.80 4.72
C SER A 157 -15.02 23.47 4.79
N MET A 158 -14.24 23.36 3.72
CA MET A 158 -12.82 23.75 3.70
C MET A 158 -12.59 25.20 4.13
N SER A 159 -13.41 26.16 3.67
CA SER A 159 -13.31 27.57 4.05
C SER A 159 -13.47 27.79 5.54
N SER A 160 -14.54 27.24 6.12
CA SER A 160 -14.84 27.31 7.54
C SER A 160 -13.79 26.57 8.38
N SER A 161 -13.29 25.43 7.90
CA SER A 161 -12.27 24.62 8.58
C SER A 161 -10.91 25.32 8.60
N VAL A 162 -10.47 25.90 7.49
CA VAL A 162 -9.20 26.65 7.46
C VAL A 162 -9.29 27.89 8.33
N TYR A 163 -10.42 28.61 8.32
CA TYR A 163 -10.60 29.75 9.22
C TYR A 163 -10.43 29.34 10.70
N GLN A 164 -11.07 28.26 11.12
CA GLN A 164 -10.95 27.74 12.50
C GLN A 164 -9.56 27.19 12.81
N LEU A 165 -8.89 26.54 11.84
CA LEU A 165 -7.49 26.15 11.97
C LEU A 165 -6.61 27.38 12.23
N GLY A 166 -6.90 28.49 11.56
CA GLY A 166 -6.21 29.77 11.80
C GLY A 166 -6.34 30.21 13.25
N LEU A 167 -7.56 30.19 13.80
CA LEU A 167 -7.79 30.51 15.21
C LEU A 167 -7.01 29.58 16.15
N PHE A 168 -7.03 28.26 15.87
CA PHE A 168 -6.28 27.25 16.63
C PHE A 168 -4.76 27.50 16.61
N LEU A 169 -4.20 27.87 15.45
CA LEU A 169 -2.77 28.13 15.29
C LEU A 169 -2.37 29.58 15.61
N GLY A 170 -3.30 30.44 16.03
CA GLY A 170 -3.05 31.86 16.27
C GLY A 170 -2.64 32.64 15.02
N LYS A 171 -3.16 32.27 13.84
CA LYS A 171 -2.89 32.91 12.54
C LYS A 171 -4.17 33.22 11.78
N GLU A 172 -4.17 34.35 11.08
CA GLU A 172 -5.19 34.61 10.06
C GLU A 172 -4.71 34.02 8.73
N PHE A 173 -5.42 33.01 8.23
CA PHE A 173 -5.20 32.49 6.89
C PHE A 173 -6.00 33.32 5.88
N ARG A 174 -5.34 33.77 4.82
CA ARG A 174 -5.98 34.44 3.68
C ARG A 174 -5.97 33.45 2.52
N ASP A 175 -7.05 33.44 1.72
CA ASP A 175 -7.11 32.76 0.42
C ASP A 175 -6.66 31.28 0.39
N ILE A 176 -7.60 30.34 0.42
CA ILE A 176 -7.25 28.90 0.33
C ILE A 176 -6.83 28.57 -1.10
N PRO A 177 -5.57 28.14 -1.35
CA PRO A 177 -5.16 27.72 -2.68
C PRO A 177 -5.94 26.46 -3.07
N HIS A 178 -6.82 26.57 -4.06
CA HIS A 178 -7.56 25.42 -4.60
C HIS A 178 -6.72 24.68 -5.64
N ASN A 179 -5.78 23.86 -5.17
CA ASN A 179 -5.02 22.95 -6.03
C ASN A 179 -5.81 21.65 -6.26
N ASN A 180 -5.86 21.17 -7.51
CA ASN A 180 -6.45 19.88 -7.90
C ASN A 180 -7.96 19.70 -7.63
N LYS A 181 -8.82 20.64 -8.06
CA LYS A 181 -10.27 20.36 -8.19
C LYS A 181 -10.45 19.22 -9.19
N THR A 182 -10.72 18.01 -8.69
CA THR A 182 -11.19 16.93 -9.54
C THR A 182 -12.59 17.32 -10.01
N ASP A 183 -12.86 17.18 -11.30
CA ASP A 183 -14.17 17.52 -11.87
C ASP A 183 -15.19 16.44 -11.45
N HIS A 184 -15.70 16.56 -10.23
CA HIS A 184 -16.50 15.52 -9.56
C HIS A 184 -17.99 15.56 -9.94
N LYS A 185 -18.46 16.64 -10.59
CA LYS A 185 -19.91 16.93 -10.69
C LYS A 185 -20.70 15.92 -11.53
N GLU A 186 -20.12 15.34 -12.58
CA GLU A 186 -20.85 14.38 -13.43
C GLU A 186 -20.83 12.95 -12.90
N LYS A 187 -19.84 12.57 -12.07
CA LYS A 187 -19.69 11.20 -11.55
C LYS A 187 -20.30 10.97 -10.17
N CYS A 188 -20.71 12.03 -9.46
CA CYS A 188 -21.23 11.88 -8.10
C CYS A 188 -22.64 11.29 -8.04
N LYS A 189 -23.47 11.46 -9.08
CA LYS A 189 -24.86 10.93 -9.10
C LYS A 189 -24.93 9.39 -9.13
N SER A 190 -23.89 8.70 -9.60
CA SER A 190 -23.81 7.24 -9.53
C SER A 190 -23.34 6.72 -8.17
N MET A 191 -22.96 7.61 -7.23
CA MET A 191 -22.37 7.21 -5.95
C MET A 191 -23.39 7.11 -4.81
N ASP A 192 -24.63 7.58 -4.98
CA ASP A 192 -25.64 7.57 -3.89
C ASP A 192 -25.93 6.16 -3.34
N PRO A 193 -26.08 5.11 -4.17
CA PRO A 193 -26.23 3.74 -3.68
C PRO A 193 -25.03 3.28 -2.84
N LEU A 194 -23.80 3.66 -3.25
CA LEU A 194 -22.57 3.35 -2.53
C LEU A 194 -22.53 4.07 -1.19
N LYS A 195 -22.88 5.35 -1.17
CA LYS A 195 -22.92 6.14 0.06
C LYS A 195 -23.90 5.55 1.06
N SER A 196 -25.10 5.18 0.61
CA SER A 196 -26.09 4.49 1.45
C SER A 196 -25.53 3.18 2.01
N TYR A 197 -24.94 2.33 1.15
CA TYR A 197 -24.36 1.05 1.54
C TYR A 197 -23.26 1.22 2.61
N PHE A 198 -22.29 2.10 2.37
CA PHE A 198 -21.13 2.24 3.23
C PHE A 198 -21.38 3.05 4.50
N SER A 199 -22.31 4.01 4.47
CA SER A 199 -22.64 4.84 5.64
C SER A 199 -23.06 4.03 6.88
N GLN A 200 -23.55 2.80 6.67
CA GLN A 200 -24.00 1.90 7.73
C GLN A 200 -22.99 0.80 8.09
N LYS A 201 -21.95 0.60 7.27
CA LYS A 201 -21.08 -0.58 7.33
C LYS A 201 -19.59 -0.27 7.45
N SER A 202 -19.16 0.96 7.16
CA SER A 202 -17.75 1.36 7.15
C SER A 202 -17.38 2.12 8.43
N CYS A 203 -16.29 1.67 9.06
CA CYS A 203 -15.68 2.36 10.20
C CYS A 203 -15.23 3.79 9.84
N ASP A 204 -14.72 4.04 8.63
CA ASP A 204 -14.36 5.40 8.19
C ASP A 204 -15.59 6.33 8.15
N TYR A 205 -16.77 5.83 7.75
CA TYR A 205 -18.00 6.63 7.77
C TYR A 205 -18.49 6.89 9.19
N GLU A 206 -18.41 5.89 10.06
CA GLU A 206 -18.73 6.06 11.48
C GLU A 206 -17.84 7.13 12.12
N LEU A 207 -16.52 7.02 11.92
CA LEU A 207 -15.53 7.99 12.37
C LEU A 207 -15.81 9.39 11.79
N PHE A 208 -15.99 9.49 10.48
CA PHE A 208 -16.25 10.76 9.80
C PHE A 208 -17.53 11.44 10.32
N ASN A 209 -18.64 10.69 10.41
CA ASN A 209 -19.92 11.24 10.87
C ASN A 209 -19.87 11.65 12.34
N HIS A 210 -19.18 10.87 13.18
CA HIS A 210 -18.99 11.17 14.59
C HIS A 210 -18.39 12.56 14.81
N TYR A 211 -17.25 12.85 14.17
CA TYR A 211 -16.60 14.16 14.30
C TYR A 211 -17.30 15.25 13.51
N LYS A 212 -17.87 14.94 12.34
CA LYS A 212 -18.60 15.92 11.53
C LYS A 212 -19.82 16.49 12.27
N ASN A 213 -20.55 15.65 13.01
CA ASN A 213 -21.71 16.09 13.79
C ASN A 213 -21.34 16.98 14.98
N ARG A 214 -20.07 16.94 15.43
CA ARG A 214 -19.52 17.79 16.49
C ARG A 214 -18.89 19.08 15.95
N PHE A 215 -18.66 19.17 14.65
CA PHE A 215 -18.04 20.32 14.02
C PHE A 215 -19.04 21.48 13.91
N VAL A 216 -18.74 22.57 14.61
CA VAL A 216 -19.54 23.80 14.54
C VAL A 216 -19.00 24.68 13.41
N GLU A 217 -19.78 24.86 12.35
CA GLU A 217 -19.35 25.64 11.21
C GLU A 217 -19.38 27.15 11.51
N ILE A 218 -18.20 27.78 11.57
CA ILE A 218 -18.05 29.22 11.62
C ILE A 218 -17.80 29.73 10.19
N LYS A 219 -18.77 30.44 9.61
CA LYS A 219 -18.66 30.98 8.24
C LYS A 219 -17.81 32.26 8.27
N PRO A 220 -16.61 32.28 7.66
CA PRO A 220 -15.82 33.50 7.57
C PRO A 220 -16.42 34.46 6.53
N SER A 221 -16.23 35.76 6.72
CA SER A 221 -16.56 36.80 5.73
C SER A 221 -15.47 36.96 4.65
N LEU A 222 -14.71 35.91 4.36
CA LEU A 222 -13.53 35.98 3.50
C LEU A 222 -13.89 35.82 2.01
N PRO A 223 -13.35 36.65 1.11
CA PRO A 223 -13.49 36.48 -0.32
C PRO A 223 -12.76 35.21 -0.79
N THR A 224 -13.30 34.54 -1.81
CA THR A 224 -12.66 33.37 -2.42
C THR A 224 -11.67 33.83 -3.50
N ALA A 225 -10.38 33.56 -3.32
CA ALA A 225 -9.38 33.88 -4.34
C ALA A 225 -9.59 33.15 -5.68
N LYS A 226 -9.12 33.81 -6.75
CA LYS A 226 -9.05 33.25 -8.10
C LYS A 226 -7.90 32.25 -8.23
N ARG A 227 -8.14 31.25 -9.06
CA ARG A 227 -7.28 30.10 -9.38
C ARG A 227 -5.84 30.53 -9.72
N SER A 228 -4.85 29.98 -9.04
CA SER A 228 -3.46 30.03 -9.50
C SER A 228 -3.22 28.89 -10.51
N ALA A 229 -2.28 29.13 -11.43
CA ALA A 229 -1.96 28.21 -12.52
C ALA A 229 -1.42 26.87 -12.00
N LYS A 230 -1.66 25.80 -12.77
CA LYS A 230 -1.18 24.44 -12.49
C LYS A 230 0.32 24.43 -12.22
N ILE A 231 0.70 24.08 -10.99
CA ILE A 231 2.05 23.63 -10.67
C ILE A 231 1.95 22.13 -10.38
N MET A 232 2.35 21.32 -11.37
CA MET A 232 3.02 20.01 -11.25
C MET A 232 2.74 19.15 -12.49
N ASP A 233 3.77 18.99 -13.32
CA ASP A 233 3.96 17.85 -14.24
C ASP A 233 5.45 17.46 -14.39
N LYS A 234 6.40 18.36 -14.07
CA LYS A 234 7.85 18.12 -14.21
C LYS A 234 8.42 16.90 -13.48
N GLN A 235 7.86 16.48 -12.34
CA GLN A 235 8.40 15.31 -11.61
C GLN A 235 8.09 13.99 -12.31
N ASN A 236 6.95 13.90 -13.01
CA ASN A 236 6.59 12.71 -13.78
C ASN A 236 7.30 12.70 -15.14
N GLU A 237 7.55 13.87 -15.73
CA GLU A 237 8.31 14.00 -16.98
C GLU A 237 9.76 13.51 -16.87
N VAL A 238 10.45 13.76 -15.74
CA VAL A 238 11.84 13.29 -15.55
C VAL A 238 11.91 11.76 -15.42
N VAL A 239 10.99 11.16 -14.67
CA VAL A 239 10.95 9.69 -14.51
C VAL A 239 10.47 9.02 -15.81
N ALA A 240 9.51 9.63 -16.52
CA ALA A 240 9.06 9.16 -17.83
C ALA A 240 10.17 9.29 -18.89
N GLY A 241 10.93 10.39 -18.90
CA GLY A 241 12.07 10.58 -19.78
C GLY A 241 13.23 9.61 -19.51
N TRP A 242 13.44 9.22 -18.25
CA TRP A 242 14.40 8.17 -17.90
C TRP A 242 13.90 6.78 -18.28
N PHE A 243 12.61 6.50 -18.07
CA PHE A 243 12.01 5.25 -18.54
C PHE A 243 12.08 5.17 -20.06
N GLU A 244 11.77 6.23 -20.80
CA GLU A 244 11.86 6.27 -22.26
C GLU A 244 13.31 6.12 -22.75
N SER A 245 14.29 6.82 -22.15
CA SER A 245 15.70 6.68 -22.57
C SER A 245 16.27 5.30 -22.31
N ILE A 246 15.84 4.64 -21.22
CA ILE A 246 16.30 3.30 -20.84
C ILE A 246 15.54 2.20 -21.61
N THR A 247 14.23 2.35 -21.83
CA THR A 247 13.41 1.36 -22.56
C THR A 247 13.58 1.44 -24.07
N GLN A 248 14.15 2.51 -24.61
CA GLN A 248 14.66 2.53 -25.97
C GLN A 248 15.91 1.65 -26.15
N GLY A 249 16.63 1.34 -25.06
CA GLY A 249 17.59 0.24 -25.02
C GLY A 249 16.89 -1.09 -24.81
N THR A 250 17.38 -2.18 -25.41
CA THR A 250 16.82 -3.50 -25.10
C THR A 250 17.16 -3.86 -23.63
N PRO A 251 16.32 -4.59 -22.88
CA PRO A 251 16.64 -5.00 -21.50
C PRO A 251 18.00 -5.71 -21.35
N LYS A 252 18.55 -6.28 -22.43
CA LYS A 252 19.89 -6.87 -22.49
C LYS A 252 21.03 -5.84 -22.33
N ASP A 253 20.76 -4.55 -22.57
CA ASP A 253 21.77 -3.49 -22.46
C ASP A 253 21.93 -2.98 -21.02
N LEU A 254 20.95 -3.20 -20.15
CA LEU A 254 20.98 -2.74 -18.76
C LEU A 254 22.00 -3.48 -17.90
N SER A 255 22.29 -4.76 -18.18
CA SER A 255 23.30 -5.52 -17.43
C SER A 255 24.72 -5.02 -17.64
N ASN A 256 24.96 -4.29 -18.74
CA ASN A 256 26.27 -3.71 -19.08
C ASN A 256 26.35 -2.22 -18.72
N TYR A 257 25.27 -1.62 -18.20
CA TYR A 257 25.26 -0.22 -17.83
C TYR A 257 26.03 -0.01 -16.52
N ASP A 258 27.01 0.89 -16.54
CA ASP A 258 27.82 1.23 -15.36
C ASP A 258 27.04 2.17 -14.42
N PHE A 259 26.14 1.57 -13.64
CA PHE A 259 25.35 2.28 -12.63
C PHE A 259 26.22 2.90 -11.54
N ASP A 260 27.37 2.32 -11.24
CA ASP A 260 28.28 2.84 -10.22
C ASP A 260 28.82 4.21 -10.62
N SER A 261 29.33 4.34 -11.85
CA SER A 261 29.79 5.63 -12.38
C SER A 261 28.64 6.63 -12.52
N ALA A 262 27.46 6.18 -12.97
CA ALA A 262 26.30 7.04 -13.10
C ALA A 262 25.86 7.62 -11.74
N ILE A 263 25.74 6.79 -10.70
CA ILE A 263 25.35 7.24 -9.35
C ILE A 263 26.40 8.16 -8.74
N LYS A 264 27.69 7.85 -8.89
CA LYS A 264 28.78 8.72 -8.40
C LYS A 264 28.82 10.08 -9.10
N SER A 265 28.38 10.15 -10.36
CA SER A 265 28.35 11.39 -11.12
C SER A 265 27.22 12.34 -10.73
N VAL A 266 26.21 11.87 -9.97
CA VAL A 266 25.07 12.70 -9.55
C VAL A 266 25.41 13.40 -8.23
N PRO A 267 25.61 14.74 -8.24
CA PRO A 267 26.02 15.48 -7.05
C PRO A 267 24.86 15.70 -6.07
N ASP A 268 23.63 15.81 -6.58
CA ASP A 268 22.43 16.06 -5.78
C ASP A 268 21.94 14.77 -5.11
N LEU A 269 21.81 14.79 -3.78
CA LEU A 269 21.44 13.61 -2.98
C LEU A 269 20.06 13.06 -3.36
N LYS A 270 19.13 13.94 -3.76
CA LYS A 270 17.75 13.58 -4.10
C LYS A 270 17.64 12.97 -5.49
N GLU A 271 18.42 13.43 -6.46
CA GLU A 271 18.56 12.77 -7.75
C GLU A 271 19.30 11.43 -7.60
N LYS A 272 20.32 11.38 -6.75
CA LYS A 272 21.06 10.16 -6.42
C LYS A 272 20.14 9.11 -5.79
N SER A 273 19.32 9.49 -4.81
CA SER A 273 18.36 8.60 -4.13
C SER A 273 17.31 8.00 -5.08
N ARG A 274 16.89 8.76 -6.10
CA ARG A 274 16.00 8.27 -7.17
C ARG A 274 16.67 7.24 -8.05
N LEU A 275 17.92 7.47 -8.46
CA LEU A 275 18.67 6.52 -9.28
C LEU A 275 18.94 5.22 -8.51
N ILE A 276 19.35 5.31 -7.25
CA ILE A 276 19.50 4.17 -6.35
C ILE A 276 18.19 3.39 -6.21
N SER A 277 17.06 4.08 -6.01
CA SER A 277 15.75 3.45 -5.90
C SER A 277 15.32 2.76 -7.20
N PHE A 278 15.74 3.29 -8.34
CA PHE A 278 15.50 2.67 -9.65
C PHE A 278 16.33 1.40 -9.81
N VAL A 279 17.63 1.45 -9.55
CA VAL A 279 18.53 0.27 -9.58
C VAL A 279 18.01 -0.83 -8.63
N SER A 280 17.57 -0.44 -7.44
CA SER A 280 16.96 -1.33 -6.46
C SER A 280 15.70 -2.01 -7.01
N LYS A 281 14.83 -1.31 -7.76
CA LYS A 281 13.65 -1.93 -8.39
C LYS A 281 13.99 -2.94 -9.48
N LEU A 282 15.14 -2.79 -10.13
CA LEU A 282 15.59 -3.68 -11.19
C LEU A 282 16.27 -4.96 -10.68
N ASN A 283 16.43 -5.14 -9.36
CA ASN A 283 17.18 -6.25 -8.75
C ASN A 283 18.60 -6.40 -9.31
N ILE A 284 19.25 -5.28 -9.66
CA ILE A 284 20.63 -5.27 -10.16
C ILE A 284 21.58 -5.43 -8.97
N ASN A 285 22.63 -6.24 -9.14
CA ASN A 285 23.68 -6.34 -8.14
C ASN A 285 24.46 -5.02 -8.08
N ILE A 286 24.58 -4.45 -6.89
CA ILE A 286 25.27 -3.17 -6.65
C ILE A 286 26.60 -3.42 -5.94
N SER A 287 27.59 -2.54 -6.12
CA SER A 287 28.81 -2.59 -5.32
C SER A 287 28.58 -2.14 -3.88
N ASP A 288 29.51 -2.47 -2.98
CA ASP A 288 29.45 -2.01 -1.58
C ASP A 288 29.47 -0.48 -1.48
N ALA A 289 30.18 0.20 -2.38
CA ALA A 289 30.19 1.67 -2.40
C ALA A 289 28.79 2.25 -2.70
N ILE A 290 28.05 1.68 -3.65
CA ILE A 290 26.67 2.11 -3.96
C ILE A 290 25.71 1.72 -2.84
N PHE A 291 25.93 0.56 -2.21
CA PHE A 291 25.17 0.17 -1.03
C PHE A 291 25.37 1.18 0.11
N ASP A 292 26.60 1.59 0.40
CA ASP A 292 26.91 2.58 1.43
C ASP A 292 26.24 3.94 1.15
N GLU A 293 26.29 4.40 -0.11
CA GLU A 293 25.56 5.60 -0.55
C GLU A 293 24.04 5.45 -0.36
N SER A 294 23.49 4.26 -0.58
CA SER A 294 22.07 3.96 -0.36
C SER A 294 21.70 4.08 1.11
N ILE A 295 22.56 3.56 2.00
CA ILE A 295 22.39 3.67 3.46
C ILE A 295 22.50 5.13 3.91
N GLN A 296 23.47 5.88 3.39
CA GLN A 296 23.61 7.31 3.71
C GLN A 296 22.39 8.12 3.28
N CYS A 297 21.90 7.92 2.06
CA CYS A 297 20.68 8.56 1.58
C CYS A 297 19.48 8.19 2.47
N TYR A 298 19.34 6.90 2.82
CA TYR A 298 18.27 6.45 3.69
C TYR A 298 18.31 7.13 5.08
N VAL A 299 19.48 7.18 5.73
CA VAL A 299 19.67 7.82 7.04
C VAL A 299 19.45 9.34 6.98
N ALA A 300 19.78 9.97 5.85
CA ALA A 300 19.50 11.37 5.60
C ALA A 300 17.99 11.69 5.45
N GLY A 301 17.13 10.68 5.34
CA GLY A 301 15.69 10.83 5.19
C GLY A 301 15.20 10.87 3.75
N GLU A 302 16.10 10.69 2.77
CA GLU A 302 15.72 10.61 1.37
C GLU A 302 14.84 9.39 1.10
N GLN A 303 13.97 9.49 0.08
CA GLN A 303 13.06 8.41 -0.30
C GLN A 303 13.79 7.28 -1.06
N VAL A 304 14.72 6.60 -0.39
CA VAL A 304 15.40 5.41 -0.89
C VAL A 304 14.61 4.16 -0.51
N ARG A 305 14.35 3.29 -1.50
CA ARG A 305 13.85 1.94 -1.24
C ARG A 305 15.01 0.96 -1.22
N LEU A 306 15.35 0.47 -0.02
CA LEU A 306 16.29 -0.64 0.12
C LEU A 306 15.64 -1.93 -0.42
N ASN A 307 16.39 -2.69 -1.21
CA ASN A 307 15.94 -3.95 -1.77
C ASN A 307 16.49 -5.12 -0.95
N PRO A 308 15.66 -6.04 -0.43
CA PRO A 308 16.14 -7.24 0.29
C PRO A 308 17.23 -8.02 -0.45
N ASN A 309 17.16 -8.09 -1.78
CA ASN A 309 18.12 -8.83 -2.60
C ASN A 309 19.54 -8.25 -2.58
N THR A 310 19.74 -7.01 -2.16
CA THR A 310 21.08 -6.43 -2.00
C THR A 310 21.73 -6.81 -0.67
N LEU A 311 21.00 -7.41 0.27
CA LEU A 311 21.50 -7.87 1.57
C LEU A 311 21.97 -9.33 1.46
N ASP A 312 22.95 -9.56 0.59
CA ASP A 312 23.53 -10.87 0.27
C ASP A 312 24.81 -11.20 1.06
N SER A 313 25.37 -10.21 1.77
CA SER A 313 26.55 -10.36 2.61
C SER A 313 26.26 -9.98 4.07
N LYS A 314 27.09 -10.50 4.99
CA LYS A 314 26.99 -10.14 6.42
C LYS A 314 27.13 -8.64 6.64
N TYR A 315 28.07 -8.00 5.92
CA TYR A 315 28.32 -6.57 6.01
C TYR A 315 27.05 -5.74 5.75
N ARG A 316 26.39 -6.00 4.62
CA ARG A 316 25.19 -5.29 4.20
C ARG A 316 24.01 -5.57 5.12
N PHE A 317 23.86 -6.81 5.56
CA PHE A 317 22.85 -7.21 6.53
C PHE A 317 23.06 -6.48 7.88
N ASP A 318 24.27 -6.50 8.43
CA ASP A 318 24.60 -5.84 9.70
C ASP A 318 24.34 -4.33 9.64
N ALA A 319 24.64 -3.67 8.51
CA ALA A 319 24.39 -2.25 8.32
C ALA A 319 22.89 -1.90 8.46
N VAL A 320 22.01 -2.65 7.76
CA VAL A 320 20.55 -2.45 7.86
C VAL A 320 20.03 -2.88 9.23
N TYR A 321 20.59 -3.96 9.80
CA TYR A 321 20.22 -4.44 11.14
C TYR A 321 20.56 -3.43 12.23
N GLY A 322 21.68 -2.71 12.11
CA GLY A 322 22.04 -1.62 13.01
C GLY A 322 21.00 -0.50 13.01
N ILE A 323 20.52 -0.09 11.83
CA ILE A 323 19.45 0.90 11.69
C ILE A 323 18.14 0.37 12.29
N TYR A 324 17.78 -0.88 12.01
CA TYR A 324 16.61 -1.53 12.60
C TYR A 324 16.66 -1.54 14.14
N MET A 325 17.80 -1.89 14.74
CA MET A 325 17.97 -1.93 16.19
C MET A 325 17.90 -0.54 16.83
N ASP A 326 18.40 0.48 16.13
CA ASP A 326 18.27 1.88 16.53
C ASP A 326 16.79 2.31 16.56
N TRP A 327 15.99 1.97 15.54
CA TRP A 327 14.53 2.16 15.57
C TRP A 327 13.83 1.39 16.69
N CYS A 328 14.24 0.15 16.96
CA CYS A 328 13.67 -0.64 18.05
C CYS A 328 14.07 -0.14 19.45
N SER A 329 15.06 0.75 19.56
CA SER A 329 15.54 1.28 20.84
C SER A 329 14.67 2.41 21.42
N TYR A 330 13.72 2.93 20.63
CA TYR A 330 12.84 4.00 21.07
C TYR A 330 11.91 3.53 22.22
N PRO A 331 11.79 4.30 23.33
CA PRO A 331 11.14 3.82 24.57
C PRO A 331 9.63 3.60 24.47
N SER A 332 8.98 4.20 23.48
CA SER A 332 7.56 4.03 23.21
C SER A 332 7.40 3.63 21.75
N CYS A 333 6.79 2.48 21.58
CA CYS A 333 6.57 1.84 20.29
C CYS A 333 5.09 1.50 20.20
N ARG A 334 4.23 2.53 20.32
CA ARG A 334 2.82 2.33 20.00
C ARG A 334 2.74 1.70 18.62
N ALA A 335 1.89 0.69 18.48
CA ALA A 335 1.72 -0.06 17.24
C ALA A 335 1.43 0.84 16.01
N ASP A 336 0.90 2.04 16.24
CA ASP A 336 0.50 2.98 15.20
C ASP A 336 1.47 4.16 14.98
N SER A 337 2.66 4.15 15.59
CA SER A 337 3.65 5.21 15.42
C SER A 337 4.49 5.04 14.16
N PHE A 338 5.08 6.16 13.68
CA PHE A 338 6.03 6.12 12.56
C PHE A 338 7.27 5.25 12.85
N VAL A 339 7.63 5.09 14.13
CA VAL A 339 8.72 4.22 14.60
C VAL A 339 8.39 2.75 14.33
N ALA A 340 7.21 2.29 14.76
CA ALA A 340 6.77 0.91 14.57
C ALA A 340 6.65 0.57 13.07
N TYR A 341 6.11 1.50 12.29
CA TYR A 341 6.00 1.35 10.83
C TYR A 341 7.36 1.17 10.15
N GLU A 342 8.34 2.03 10.47
CA GLU A 342 9.67 1.96 9.84
C GLU A 342 10.46 0.73 10.34
N ALA A 343 10.39 0.41 11.62
CA ALA A 343 10.98 -0.81 12.18
C ALA A 343 10.43 -2.06 11.47
N THR A 344 9.12 -2.11 11.19
CA THR A 344 8.49 -3.22 10.47
C THR A 344 8.94 -3.29 9.02
N THR A 345 9.09 -2.14 8.36
CA THR A 345 9.60 -2.06 6.98
C THR A 345 11.02 -2.59 6.88
N LEU A 346 11.91 -2.17 7.80
CA LEU A 346 13.29 -2.65 7.88
C LEU A 346 13.37 -4.14 8.25
N ALA A 347 12.53 -4.62 9.19
CA ALA A 347 12.44 -6.02 9.52
C ALA A 347 12.05 -6.86 8.28
N ALA A 348 11.06 -6.41 7.51
CA ALA A 348 10.66 -7.07 6.27
C ALA A 348 11.81 -7.15 5.26
N ILE A 349 12.63 -6.09 5.14
CA ILE A 349 13.83 -6.09 4.29
C ILE A 349 14.85 -7.13 4.76
N LEU A 350 15.18 -7.13 6.06
CA LEU A 350 16.15 -8.05 6.65
C LEU A 350 15.70 -9.51 6.53
N ILE A 351 14.46 -9.81 6.89
CA ILE A 351 13.87 -11.16 6.87
C ILE A 351 13.85 -11.76 5.46
N ASN A 352 13.53 -10.94 4.45
CA ASN A 352 13.49 -11.39 3.06
C ASN A 352 14.86 -11.35 2.36
N SER A 353 15.94 -11.00 3.07
CA SER A 353 17.28 -10.94 2.47
C SER A 353 17.86 -12.32 2.16
N PRO A 354 18.64 -12.47 1.07
CA PRO A 354 19.37 -13.70 0.79
C PRO A 354 20.25 -14.15 1.97
N TYR A 355 20.89 -13.21 2.67
CA TYR A 355 21.71 -13.52 3.84
C TYR A 355 20.89 -14.17 4.97
N ALA A 356 19.75 -13.59 5.34
CA ALA A 356 18.91 -14.15 6.41
C ALA A 356 18.38 -15.55 6.06
N GLN A 357 18.01 -15.76 4.81
CA GLN A 357 17.55 -17.07 4.30
C GLN A 357 18.69 -18.09 4.35
N GLN A 358 19.88 -17.74 3.85
CA GLN A 358 21.05 -18.63 3.86
C GLN A 358 21.48 -19.02 5.28
N LYS A 359 21.34 -18.10 6.24
CA LYS A 359 21.70 -18.33 7.65
C LYS A 359 20.60 -18.98 8.48
N GLY A 360 19.39 -19.14 7.93
CA GLY A 360 18.26 -19.71 8.65
C GLY A 360 17.76 -18.84 9.82
N ILE A 361 18.02 -17.52 9.80
CA ILE A 361 17.67 -16.59 10.89
C ILE A 361 16.38 -15.80 10.61
N ALA A 362 15.73 -16.02 9.46
CA ALA A 362 14.55 -15.27 9.05
C ALA A 362 13.36 -15.46 10.00
N ILE A 363 13.10 -16.69 10.47
CA ILE A 363 12.03 -16.98 11.43
C ILE A 363 12.31 -16.29 12.77
N GLU A 364 13.51 -16.50 13.33
CA GLU A 364 13.90 -15.90 14.61
C GLU A 364 13.76 -14.37 14.60
N LEU A 365 14.18 -13.73 13.50
CA LEU A 365 14.06 -12.28 13.36
C LEU A 365 12.60 -11.83 13.25
N ALA A 366 11.75 -12.60 12.56
CA ALA A 366 10.31 -12.31 12.45
C ALA A 366 9.59 -12.47 13.79
N GLU A 367 9.88 -13.54 14.53
CA GLU A 367 9.33 -13.78 15.87
C GLU A 367 9.75 -12.67 16.83
N LYS A 368 11.05 -12.34 16.87
CA LYS A 368 11.57 -11.22 17.68
C LYS A 368 10.93 -9.89 17.32
N HIS A 369 10.72 -9.62 16.04
CA HIS A 369 10.05 -8.40 15.60
C HIS A 369 8.56 -8.39 16.01
N HIS A 370 7.89 -9.53 15.91
CA HIS A 370 6.52 -9.69 16.40
C HIS A 370 6.41 -9.47 17.91
N ASP A 371 7.33 -10.00 18.70
CA ASP A 371 7.34 -9.78 20.15
C ASP A 371 7.51 -8.30 20.54
N LEU A 372 8.24 -7.53 19.72
CA LEU A 372 8.40 -6.09 19.92
C LEU A 372 7.16 -5.29 19.52
N PHE A 373 6.40 -5.77 18.52
CA PHE A 373 5.25 -5.06 17.94
C PHE A 373 4.03 -5.99 17.71
N PRO A 374 3.54 -6.71 18.75
CA PRO A 374 2.59 -7.82 18.58
C PRO A 374 1.22 -7.34 18.10
N ASP A 375 0.87 -6.09 18.41
CA ASP A 375 -0.42 -5.50 18.06
C ASP A 375 -0.43 -4.85 16.67
N THR A 376 0.68 -4.92 15.92
CA THR A 376 0.72 -4.37 14.55
C THR A 376 0.25 -5.41 13.53
N PRO A 377 -0.77 -5.10 12.70
CA PRO A 377 -1.17 -6.00 11.62
C PRO A 377 -0.03 -6.30 10.64
N LEU A 378 0.87 -5.34 10.42
CA LEU A 378 2.03 -5.51 9.54
C LEU A 378 3.05 -6.51 10.09
N SER A 379 3.42 -6.43 11.37
CA SER A 379 4.35 -7.40 11.96
C SER A 379 3.77 -8.81 11.96
N THR A 380 2.49 -8.94 12.31
CA THR A 380 1.78 -10.23 12.31
C THR A 380 1.69 -10.82 10.90
N SER A 381 1.43 -9.98 9.87
CA SER A 381 1.44 -10.39 8.46
C SER A 381 2.84 -10.79 7.97
N LEU A 382 3.89 -10.13 8.48
CA LEU A 382 5.27 -10.46 8.16
C LEU A 382 5.65 -11.83 8.74
N LEU A 383 5.29 -12.11 10.00
CA LEU A 383 5.52 -13.40 10.65
C LEU A 383 4.81 -14.55 9.92
N SER A 384 3.55 -14.37 9.54
CA SER A 384 2.80 -15.41 8.82
C SER A 384 3.43 -15.74 7.46
N LEU A 385 3.87 -14.71 6.72
CA LEU A 385 4.56 -14.90 5.44
C LEU A 385 5.83 -15.74 5.59
N VAL A 386 6.61 -15.51 6.66
CA VAL A 386 7.84 -16.24 6.93
C VAL A 386 7.54 -17.69 7.27
N TYR A 387 6.59 -17.95 8.17
CA TYR A 387 6.17 -19.32 8.48
C TYR A 387 5.71 -20.06 7.23
N ARG A 388 4.92 -19.43 6.36
CA ARG A 388 4.51 -20.03 5.08
C ARG A 388 5.71 -20.39 4.21
N LYS A 389 6.65 -19.47 4.01
CA LYS A 389 7.85 -19.69 3.18
C LYS A 389 8.74 -20.82 3.72
N SER A 390 8.75 -21.02 5.03
CA SER A 390 9.51 -22.07 5.70
C SER A 390 8.76 -23.41 5.81
N GLY A 391 7.54 -23.52 5.25
CA GLY A 391 6.73 -24.75 5.33
C GLY A 391 6.02 -24.97 6.67
N GLU A 392 6.04 -23.98 7.56
CA GLU A 392 5.38 -23.99 8.87
C GLU A 392 3.89 -23.60 8.75
N SER A 393 3.16 -24.26 7.84
CA SER A 393 1.79 -23.86 7.45
C SER A 393 0.84 -23.77 8.63
N LYS A 394 0.97 -24.65 9.64
CA LYS A 394 0.12 -24.61 10.84
C LYS A 394 0.33 -23.32 11.64
N LYS A 395 1.58 -22.94 11.92
CA LYS A 395 1.89 -21.69 12.63
C LYS A 395 1.43 -20.47 11.84
N CYS A 396 1.60 -20.50 10.51
CA CYS A 396 1.07 -19.45 9.64
C CYS A 396 -0.45 -19.31 9.81
N LEU A 397 -1.21 -20.40 9.74
CA LEU A 397 -2.66 -20.38 9.88
C LEU A 397 -3.11 -19.87 11.27
N ASP A 398 -2.43 -20.28 12.34
CA ASP A 398 -2.72 -19.83 13.70
C ASP A 398 -2.56 -18.29 13.81
N VAL A 399 -1.48 -17.74 13.25
CA VAL A 399 -1.20 -16.30 13.21
C VAL A 399 -2.23 -15.55 12.36
N VAL A 400 -2.56 -16.05 11.16
CA VAL A 400 -3.49 -15.36 10.25
C VAL A 400 -4.94 -15.41 10.77
N GLU A 401 -5.37 -16.52 11.41
CA GLU A 401 -6.70 -16.65 12.01
C GLU A 401 -6.95 -15.57 13.08
N ASP A 402 -5.94 -15.29 13.92
CA ASP A 402 -6.01 -14.19 14.90
C ASP A 402 -6.21 -12.83 14.22
N ILE A 403 -5.43 -12.51 13.18
CA ILE A 403 -5.60 -11.24 12.43
C ILE A 403 -6.98 -11.15 11.79
N ILE A 404 -7.48 -12.21 11.15
CA ILE A 404 -8.79 -12.21 10.50
C ILE A 404 -9.88 -11.91 11.53
N SER A 405 -9.80 -12.54 12.70
CA SER A 405 -10.80 -12.34 13.77
C SER A 405 -10.87 -10.87 14.25
N LYS A 406 -9.73 -10.19 14.31
CA LYS A 406 -9.59 -8.80 14.75
C LYS A 406 -9.95 -7.79 13.66
N THR A 407 -9.50 -8.03 12.43
CA THR A 407 -9.52 -7.03 11.34
C THR A 407 -10.62 -7.25 10.32
N LYS A 408 -11.15 -8.47 10.20
CA LYS A 408 -12.07 -8.90 9.12
C LYS A 408 -11.52 -8.61 7.72
N SER A 409 -10.20 -8.61 7.55
CA SER A 409 -9.53 -8.28 6.29
C SER A 409 -9.69 -9.39 5.24
N VAL A 410 -10.21 -9.04 4.05
CA VAL A 410 -10.29 -9.94 2.88
C VAL A 410 -8.90 -10.38 2.42
N ALA A 411 -7.91 -9.49 2.49
CA ALA A 411 -6.54 -9.82 2.11
C ALA A 411 -5.93 -10.90 3.03
N MET A 412 -6.22 -10.84 4.33
CA MET A 412 -5.78 -11.86 5.29
C MET A 412 -6.57 -13.16 5.12
N ALA A 413 -7.88 -13.09 4.83
CA ALA A 413 -8.67 -14.27 4.50
C ALA A 413 -8.12 -14.99 3.25
N ASN A 414 -7.78 -14.25 2.20
CA ASN A 414 -7.10 -14.78 1.01
C ASN A 414 -5.78 -15.48 1.35
N GLU A 415 -4.98 -14.88 2.24
CA GLU A 415 -3.70 -15.45 2.68
C GLU A 415 -3.90 -16.75 3.47
N TYR A 416 -4.89 -16.79 4.36
CA TYR A 416 -5.29 -18.00 5.06
C TYR A 416 -5.73 -19.09 4.08
N ILE A 417 -6.65 -18.78 3.18
CA ILE A 417 -7.19 -19.72 2.19
C ILE A 417 -6.08 -20.26 1.29
N ALA A 418 -5.20 -19.39 0.79
CA ALA A 418 -4.07 -19.79 -0.03
C ALA A 418 -3.14 -20.75 0.72
N THR A 419 -2.80 -20.43 1.98
CA THR A 419 -1.94 -21.26 2.83
C THR A 419 -2.59 -22.60 3.17
N TYR A 420 -3.86 -22.57 3.57
CA TYR A 420 -4.64 -23.76 3.94
C TYR A 420 -4.79 -24.71 2.74
N SER A 421 -5.05 -24.16 1.56
CA SER A 421 -5.22 -24.93 0.34
C SER A 421 -3.94 -25.58 -0.19
N PHE A 422 -2.77 -25.13 0.28
CA PHE A 422 -1.49 -25.57 -0.25
C PHE A 422 -1.23 -27.04 0.12
N GLY A 423 -1.06 -27.89 -0.89
CA GLY A 423 -0.80 -29.32 -0.70
C GLY A 423 -2.03 -30.19 -0.45
N LEU A 424 -3.24 -29.61 -0.44
CA LEU A 424 -4.48 -30.40 -0.39
C LEU A 424 -4.75 -31.08 -1.73
N GLU A 425 -5.32 -32.29 -1.68
CA GLU A 425 -5.73 -33.03 -2.88
C GLU A 425 -6.97 -32.43 -3.55
N LYS A 426 -7.89 -31.87 -2.75
CA LYS A 426 -9.15 -31.26 -3.21
C LYS A 426 -9.36 -29.88 -2.56
N PRO A 427 -8.51 -28.90 -2.86
CA PRO A 427 -8.47 -27.64 -2.14
C PRO A 427 -9.79 -26.87 -2.21
N LEU A 428 -10.53 -26.90 -3.33
CA LEU A 428 -11.81 -26.22 -3.45
C LEU A 428 -12.88 -26.76 -2.48
N GLN A 429 -12.97 -28.09 -2.32
CA GLN A 429 -13.95 -28.72 -1.45
C GLN A 429 -13.68 -28.39 0.03
N GLU A 430 -12.42 -28.48 0.44
CA GLU A 430 -11.99 -28.20 1.82
C GLU A 430 -12.18 -26.72 2.18
N VAL A 431 -11.83 -25.80 1.27
CA VAL A 431 -11.97 -24.35 1.49
C VAL A 431 -13.42 -23.93 1.65
N ARG A 432 -14.35 -24.53 0.91
CA ARG A 432 -15.80 -24.30 1.06
C ARG A 432 -16.33 -24.76 2.44
N GLY A 433 -15.61 -25.64 3.12
CA GLY A 433 -15.91 -26.14 4.48
C GLY A 433 -15.29 -25.35 5.63
N LEU A 434 -14.52 -24.28 5.36
CA LEU A 434 -13.87 -23.49 6.41
C LEU A 434 -14.87 -22.81 7.36
N LYS A 435 -14.39 -22.48 8.57
CA LYS A 435 -15.19 -21.79 9.58
C LYS A 435 -15.79 -20.50 9.01
N LYS A 436 -17.05 -20.23 9.39
CA LYS A 436 -17.77 -19.03 8.95
C LYS A 436 -17.01 -17.73 9.22
N SER A 437 -16.29 -17.63 10.35
CA SER A 437 -15.48 -16.45 10.70
C SER A 437 -14.36 -16.15 9.71
N ILE A 438 -13.74 -17.19 9.12
CA ILE A 438 -12.70 -17.05 8.10
C ILE A 438 -13.31 -16.58 6.76
N LEU A 439 -14.49 -17.12 6.42
CA LEU A 439 -15.16 -16.84 5.15
C LEU A 439 -16.03 -15.57 5.17
N GLU A 440 -16.32 -15.02 6.34
CA GLU A 440 -17.20 -13.84 6.51
C GLU A 440 -16.74 -12.62 5.68
N PRO A 441 -15.43 -12.25 5.64
CA PRO A 441 -14.96 -11.17 4.78
C PRO A 441 -15.33 -11.38 3.30
N HIS A 442 -15.20 -12.61 2.79
CA HIS A 442 -15.58 -12.95 1.42
C HIS A 442 -17.08 -12.89 1.21
N HIS A 443 -17.89 -13.47 2.10
CA HIS A 443 -19.34 -13.42 1.98
C HIS A 443 -19.88 -11.98 1.97
N ASN A 444 -19.30 -11.11 2.81
CA ASN A 444 -19.65 -9.68 2.81
C ASN A 444 -19.26 -9.00 1.50
N GLY A 445 -18.08 -9.30 0.97
CA GLY A 445 -17.63 -8.80 -0.32
C GLY A 445 -18.48 -9.28 -1.50
N VAL A 446 -18.86 -10.57 -1.52
CA VAL A 446 -19.73 -11.14 -2.58
C VAL A 446 -21.10 -10.49 -2.53
N ARG A 447 -21.67 -10.29 -1.33
CA ARG A 447 -22.94 -9.57 -1.17
C ARG A 447 -22.84 -8.14 -1.69
N PHE A 448 -21.76 -7.43 -1.35
CA PHE A 448 -21.48 -6.08 -1.87
C PHE A 448 -21.47 -6.07 -3.41
N LEU A 449 -20.74 -7.01 -4.03
CA LEU A 449 -20.67 -7.12 -5.50
C LEU A 449 -22.02 -7.43 -6.12
N GLN A 450 -22.84 -8.27 -5.50
CA GLN A 450 -24.18 -8.61 -6.00
C GLN A 450 -25.14 -7.42 -5.93
N GLU A 451 -25.18 -6.73 -4.78
CA GLU A 451 -26.04 -5.56 -4.57
C GLU A 451 -25.67 -4.40 -5.52
N LEU A 452 -24.39 -4.30 -5.90
CA LEU A 452 -23.87 -3.20 -6.70
C LEU A 452 -23.39 -3.63 -8.10
N PHE A 453 -23.72 -4.86 -8.52
CA PHE A 453 -23.34 -5.40 -9.81
C PHE A 453 -23.76 -4.49 -10.98
N PRO A 454 -24.96 -3.86 -10.98
CA PRO A 454 -25.36 -2.94 -12.07
C PRO A 454 -24.47 -1.69 -12.22
N TYR A 455 -23.65 -1.39 -11.23
CA TYR A 455 -22.69 -0.27 -11.25
C TYR A 455 -21.25 -0.72 -11.55
N SER A 456 -21.03 -2.03 -11.72
CA SER A 456 -19.75 -2.63 -12.07
C SER A 456 -19.61 -2.77 -13.60
N GLU A 457 -18.37 -2.79 -14.09
CA GLU A 457 -18.03 -3.12 -15.49
C GLU A 457 -17.75 -4.63 -15.68
N ARG A 458 -18.15 -5.46 -14.70
CA ARG A 458 -17.98 -6.91 -14.74
C ARG A 458 -18.87 -7.56 -15.78
N VAL A 459 -18.37 -8.65 -16.35
CA VAL A 459 -19.10 -9.54 -17.27
C VAL A 459 -19.45 -10.83 -16.53
N LEU A 460 -20.66 -11.37 -16.71
CA LEU A 460 -20.99 -12.65 -16.10
C LEU A 460 -20.23 -13.77 -16.80
N LEU A 461 -19.72 -14.75 -16.05
CA LEU A 461 -18.93 -15.84 -16.63
C LEU A 461 -19.71 -16.61 -17.71
N ARG A 462 -21.01 -16.80 -17.50
CA ARG A 462 -21.93 -17.47 -18.45
C ARG A 462 -22.16 -16.70 -19.77
N GLU A 463 -21.74 -15.45 -19.84
CA GLU A 463 -21.84 -14.63 -21.05
C GLU A 463 -20.60 -14.80 -21.94
N LEU A 464 -19.57 -15.50 -21.47
CA LEU A 464 -18.49 -15.94 -22.34
C LEU A 464 -19.00 -17.03 -23.29
N ALA A 465 -18.68 -16.88 -24.57
CA ALA A 465 -18.95 -17.91 -25.57
C ALA A 465 -17.96 -19.10 -25.41
N ASP A 466 -18.33 -20.26 -25.96
CA ASP A 466 -17.46 -21.45 -26.01
C ASP A 466 -16.34 -21.24 -27.04
N GLU A 467 -15.32 -20.52 -26.59
CA GLU A 467 -14.25 -19.95 -27.39
C GLU A 467 -12.87 -20.47 -26.96
N ASN A 468 -11.89 -20.37 -27.87
CA ASN A 468 -10.51 -20.77 -27.60
C ASN A 468 -9.88 -19.85 -26.52
N THR A 469 -9.88 -20.33 -25.29
CA THR A 469 -9.59 -19.52 -24.09
C THR A 469 -8.21 -19.82 -23.54
N LEU A 470 -7.41 -18.78 -23.27
CA LEU A 470 -6.18 -18.89 -22.49
C LEU A 470 -6.45 -18.56 -21.03
N VAL A 471 -6.20 -19.52 -20.14
CA VAL A 471 -6.20 -19.28 -18.68
C VAL A 471 -4.76 -19.04 -18.21
N ILE A 472 -4.53 -18.02 -17.40
CA ILE A 472 -3.22 -17.74 -16.82
C ILE A 472 -3.34 -17.87 -15.31
N ARG A 473 -2.63 -18.85 -14.77
CA ARG A 473 -2.68 -19.19 -13.35
C ARG A 473 -1.34 -18.84 -12.71
N SER A 474 -1.36 -17.78 -11.88
CA SER A 474 -0.24 -17.39 -11.01
C SER A 474 -0.59 -17.49 -9.52
N GLY A 475 -1.75 -18.08 -9.19
CA GLY A 475 -2.30 -18.13 -7.83
C GLY A 475 -2.67 -19.54 -7.35
N PRO A 476 -3.41 -19.66 -6.22
CA PRO A 476 -3.82 -20.95 -5.65
C PRO A 476 -4.62 -21.82 -6.63
N MET A 477 -4.40 -23.14 -6.57
CA MET A 477 -5.05 -24.12 -7.47
C MET A 477 -6.58 -24.08 -7.38
N LEU A 478 -7.13 -23.84 -6.19
CA LEU A 478 -8.56 -23.75 -5.95
C LEU A 478 -9.30 -22.76 -6.87
N ILE A 479 -8.62 -21.68 -7.31
CA ILE A 479 -9.24 -20.67 -8.18
C ILE A 479 -9.44 -21.26 -9.58
N LEU A 480 -8.47 -22.07 -10.04
CA LEU A 480 -8.55 -22.78 -11.31
C LEU A 480 -9.64 -23.86 -11.25
N GLU A 481 -9.67 -24.66 -10.19
CA GLU A 481 -10.71 -25.67 -9.97
C GLU A 481 -12.10 -25.04 -10.01
N ASP A 482 -12.27 -23.91 -9.31
CA ASP A 482 -13.55 -23.21 -9.25
C ASP A 482 -13.95 -22.61 -10.61
N LEU A 483 -13.00 -22.10 -11.39
CA LEU A 483 -13.26 -21.65 -12.76
C LEU A 483 -13.72 -22.81 -13.65
N ILE A 484 -13.04 -23.96 -13.58
CA ILE A 484 -13.37 -25.14 -14.39
C ILE A 484 -14.75 -25.70 -14.04
N GLU A 485 -15.13 -25.76 -12.75
CA GLU A 485 -16.49 -26.15 -12.34
C GLU A 485 -17.56 -25.15 -12.84
N ALA A 486 -17.18 -23.88 -12.95
CA ALA A 486 -18.10 -22.78 -13.21
C ALA A 486 -18.33 -22.50 -14.69
N ILE A 487 -17.32 -22.73 -15.53
CA ILE A 487 -17.37 -22.43 -16.95
C ILE A 487 -17.97 -23.63 -17.69
N ASP A 488 -18.90 -23.38 -18.60
CA ASP A 488 -19.52 -24.44 -19.41
C ASP A 488 -18.68 -24.75 -20.68
N ILE A 489 -17.39 -24.37 -20.66
CA ILE A 489 -16.41 -24.61 -21.72
C ILE A 489 -15.68 -25.92 -21.42
N SER A 490 -15.58 -26.79 -22.44
CA SER A 490 -14.80 -28.00 -22.32
C SER A 490 -13.33 -27.65 -22.04
N PRO A 491 -12.67 -28.26 -21.02
CA PRO A 491 -11.24 -28.08 -20.79
C PRO A 491 -10.37 -28.33 -22.04
N ALA A 492 -10.83 -29.18 -22.97
CA ALA A 492 -10.17 -29.42 -24.27
C ALA A 492 -10.14 -28.19 -25.21
N ASN A 493 -10.94 -27.16 -24.95
CA ASN A 493 -10.94 -25.87 -25.65
C ASN A 493 -10.11 -24.79 -24.92
N MET A 494 -9.51 -25.12 -23.77
CA MET A 494 -8.71 -24.20 -22.99
C MET A 494 -7.22 -24.50 -23.11
N SER A 495 -6.42 -23.48 -23.33
CA SER A 495 -4.99 -23.54 -23.05
C SER A 495 -4.71 -22.89 -21.69
N ILE A 496 -3.67 -23.33 -21.00
CA ILE A 496 -3.30 -22.78 -19.70
C ILE A 496 -1.82 -22.42 -19.64
N MET A 497 -1.51 -21.27 -19.04
CA MET A 497 -0.15 -20.85 -18.70
C MET A 497 -0.01 -20.87 -17.17
N THR A 498 0.94 -21.65 -16.64
CA THR A 498 1.08 -21.88 -15.20
C THR A 498 2.54 -22.10 -14.81
N SER A 499 2.85 -21.91 -13.53
CA SER A 499 4.10 -22.42 -12.97
C SER A 499 4.12 -23.95 -13.02
N ASP A 500 5.33 -24.51 -13.09
CA ASP A 500 5.66 -25.94 -13.06
C ASP A 500 5.19 -26.68 -11.78
N SER A 501 4.88 -25.95 -10.70
CA SER A 501 4.47 -26.52 -9.42
C SER A 501 3.12 -26.00 -8.90
N PRO A 502 2.19 -26.88 -8.47
CA PRO A 502 2.16 -28.33 -8.73
C PRO A 502 1.84 -28.62 -10.21
N PRO A 503 2.34 -29.74 -10.77
CA PRO A 503 2.06 -30.10 -12.15
C PRO A 503 0.57 -30.38 -12.35
N LEU A 504 0.01 -29.87 -13.44
CA LEU A 504 -1.34 -30.19 -13.86
C LEU A 504 -1.35 -31.56 -14.53
N LYS A 505 -2.51 -32.24 -14.50
CA LYS A 505 -2.69 -33.40 -15.36
C LYS A 505 -2.89 -32.90 -16.79
N ASP A 506 -1.83 -33.00 -17.61
CA ASP A 506 -1.76 -32.42 -18.96
C ASP A 506 -2.93 -32.83 -19.87
N GLU A 507 -3.53 -34.02 -19.64
CA GLU A 507 -4.63 -34.57 -20.45
C GLU A 507 -5.93 -33.75 -20.42
N ALA A 508 -6.08 -32.81 -19.48
CA ALA A 508 -7.31 -32.02 -19.35
C ALA A 508 -7.35 -30.79 -20.27
N PHE A 509 -6.21 -30.27 -20.73
CA PHE A 509 -6.15 -28.99 -21.44
C PHE A 509 -5.67 -29.15 -22.89
N ARG A 510 -6.06 -28.23 -23.77
CA ARG A 510 -5.58 -28.19 -25.15
C ARG A 510 -4.06 -28.07 -25.23
N THR A 511 -3.49 -27.17 -24.44
CA THR A 511 -2.05 -26.88 -24.40
C THR A 511 -1.70 -26.30 -23.05
N VAL A 512 -0.57 -26.73 -22.48
CA VAL A 512 -0.03 -26.20 -21.22
C VAL A 512 1.30 -25.51 -21.47
N TYR A 513 1.38 -24.23 -21.08
CA TYR A 513 2.57 -23.38 -21.19
C TYR A 513 3.21 -23.22 -19.80
N TYR A 514 4.23 -24.04 -19.51
CA TYR A 514 4.90 -24.04 -18.21
C TYR A 514 6.00 -22.97 -18.12
N PHE A 515 6.07 -22.26 -16.99
CA PHE A 515 7.21 -21.38 -16.67
C PHE A 515 7.78 -21.72 -15.29
N ASP A 516 9.09 -21.53 -15.14
CA ASP A 516 9.76 -21.83 -13.87
C ASP A 516 9.63 -20.65 -12.90
N GLY A 517 9.07 -20.89 -11.72
CA GLY A 517 8.96 -19.89 -10.67
C GLY A 517 8.16 -18.63 -11.08
N TRP A 518 8.84 -17.49 -11.16
CA TRP A 518 8.23 -16.22 -11.54
C TRP A 518 8.25 -16.02 -13.06
N PHE A 519 7.10 -15.68 -13.64
CA PHE A 519 7.02 -15.38 -15.06
C PHE A 519 7.87 -14.15 -15.45
N GLN A 520 8.81 -14.37 -16.36
CA GLN A 520 9.71 -13.36 -16.91
C GLN A 520 9.39 -13.16 -18.40
N PRO A 521 8.78 -12.02 -18.79
CA PRO A 521 8.39 -11.79 -20.19
C PRO A 521 9.56 -11.86 -21.19
N SER A 522 10.78 -11.59 -20.74
CA SER A 522 12.01 -11.64 -21.53
C SER A 522 12.64 -13.02 -21.64
N ALA A 523 12.21 -13.99 -20.83
CA ALA A 523 12.77 -15.34 -20.88
C ALA A 523 12.45 -16.03 -22.22
N ASP A 524 13.29 -17.00 -22.57
CA ASP A 524 13.17 -17.77 -23.80
C ASP A 524 12.56 -19.14 -23.52
N TYR A 525 11.26 -19.13 -23.27
CA TYR A 525 10.51 -20.35 -23.00
C TYR A 525 10.44 -21.22 -24.26
N SER A 526 10.56 -22.55 -24.11
CA SER A 526 10.53 -23.50 -25.23
C SER A 526 9.24 -23.45 -26.06
N TRP A 527 8.15 -22.98 -25.47
CA TRP A 527 6.84 -22.82 -26.11
C TRP A 527 6.58 -21.42 -26.69
N LYS A 528 7.54 -20.48 -26.59
CA LYS A 528 7.32 -19.07 -26.94
C LYS A 528 6.88 -18.87 -28.39
N ASP A 529 7.40 -19.65 -29.32
CA ASP A 529 7.02 -19.53 -30.73
C ASP A 529 5.66 -20.17 -31.02
N SER A 530 5.37 -21.36 -30.44
CA SER A 530 4.04 -21.97 -30.57
C SER A 530 2.94 -21.13 -29.89
N PHE A 531 3.26 -20.42 -28.82
CA PHE A 531 2.35 -19.46 -28.19
C PHE A 531 2.02 -18.28 -29.11
N LYS A 532 2.99 -17.72 -29.83
CA LYS A 532 2.73 -16.62 -30.79
C LYS A 532 1.86 -17.05 -31.97
N GLU A 533 1.96 -18.31 -32.38
CA GLU A 533 1.15 -18.88 -33.45
C GLU A 533 -0.28 -19.22 -33.00
N SER A 534 -0.48 -19.35 -31.68
CA SER A 534 -1.77 -19.67 -31.09
C SER A 534 -2.73 -18.48 -31.19
N ARG A 535 -3.99 -18.76 -31.55
CA ARG A 535 -5.04 -17.73 -31.68
C ARG A 535 -6.03 -17.83 -30.54
N PHE A 536 -5.89 -16.99 -29.53
CA PHE A 536 -6.84 -16.94 -28.42
C PHE A 536 -7.97 -15.95 -28.73
N GLU A 537 -9.19 -16.32 -28.37
CA GLU A 537 -10.38 -15.48 -28.49
C GLU A 537 -10.67 -14.77 -27.18
N THR A 538 -10.31 -15.40 -26.05
CA THR A 538 -10.43 -14.81 -24.71
C THR A 538 -9.20 -15.15 -23.85
N VAL A 539 -8.77 -14.23 -22.98
CA VAL A 539 -7.75 -14.49 -21.95
C VAL A 539 -8.32 -14.23 -20.55
N ILE A 540 -8.13 -15.17 -19.64
CA ILE A 540 -8.57 -15.08 -18.24
C ILE A 540 -7.36 -15.18 -17.31
N LEU A 541 -7.12 -14.13 -16.53
CA LEU A 541 -6.11 -14.09 -15.47
C LEU A 541 -6.72 -14.54 -14.14
N LEU A 542 -6.18 -15.56 -13.50
CA LEU A 542 -6.60 -15.95 -12.15
C LEU A 542 -5.90 -15.05 -11.13
N CYS A 543 -6.66 -14.44 -10.23
CA CYS A 543 -6.10 -13.53 -9.23
C CYS A 543 -6.74 -13.74 -7.85
N SER A 544 -5.98 -13.52 -6.77
CA SER A 544 -6.52 -13.63 -5.41
C SER A 544 -7.39 -12.43 -5.04
N SER A 545 -7.05 -11.27 -5.60
CA SER A 545 -7.72 -10.00 -5.31
C SER A 545 -7.58 -9.01 -6.48
N PHE A 546 -8.38 -7.94 -6.50
CA PHE A 546 -8.18 -6.80 -7.39
C PHE A 546 -6.78 -6.18 -7.24
N ALA A 547 -6.28 -6.02 -6.00
CA ALA A 547 -4.94 -5.51 -5.74
C ALA A 547 -3.84 -6.40 -6.35
N SER A 548 -4.05 -7.72 -6.38
CA SER A 548 -3.10 -8.66 -6.98
C SER A 548 -2.99 -8.55 -8.51
N LEU A 549 -3.95 -7.88 -9.19
CA LEU A 549 -3.85 -7.59 -10.63
C LEU A 549 -2.62 -6.74 -10.96
N ASN A 550 -2.20 -5.89 -10.03
CA ASN A 550 -1.00 -5.07 -10.21
C ASN A 550 0.27 -5.93 -10.21
N SER A 551 0.26 -7.08 -9.53
CA SER A 551 1.34 -8.06 -9.56
C SER A 551 1.38 -8.86 -10.87
N LEU A 552 0.32 -8.80 -11.70
CA LEU A 552 0.25 -9.47 -13.00
C LEU A 552 0.74 -8.60 -14.17
N HIS A 553 1.39 -7.47 -13.89
CA HIS A 553 1.87 -6.55 -14.92
C HIS A 553 2.79 -7.22 -15.95
N ASN A 554 3.62 -8.19 -15.52
CA ASN A 554 4.48 -8.96 -16.42
C ASN A 554 3.65 -9.72 -17.46
N PHE A 555 2.58 -10.40 -17.05
CA PHE A 555 1.67 -11.07 -17.97
C PHE A 555 0.95 -10.08 -18.87
N ILE A 556 0.41 -8.99 -18.30
CA ILE A 556 -0.33 -7.98 -19.07
C ILE A 556 0.55 -7.36 -20.17
N ASN A 557 1.79 -7.03 -19.84
CA ASN A 557 2.77 -6.53 -20.81
C ASN A 557 3.10 -7.58 -21.86
N TYR A 558 3.34 -8.82 -21.45
CA TYR A 558 3.62 -9.92 -22.37
C TYR A 558 2.45 -10.10 -23.35
N LEU A 559 1.21 -10.13 -22.88
CA LEU A 559 0.00 -10.35 -23.68
C LEU A 559 -0.39 -9.15 -24.56
N SER A 560 0.31 -8.03 -24.48
CA SER A 560 0.02 -6.84 -25.30
C SER A 560 0.10 -7.11 -26.82
N HIS A 561 0.85 -8.15 -27.24
CA HIS A 561 0.92 -8.59 -28.63
C HIS A 561 -0.37 -9.25 -29.14
N LEU A 562 -1.21 -9.79 -28.25
CA LEU A 562 -2.52 -10.36 -28.57
C LEU A 562 -3.53 -9.21 -28.77
N LYS A 563 -3.41 -8.46 -29.86
CA LYS A 563 -4.29 -7.32 -30.14
C LYS A 563 -5.75 -7.78 -30.31
N ASN A 564 -6.69 -7.00 -29.78
CA ASN A 564 -8.13 -7.24 -29.87
C ASN A 564 -8.65 -8.50 -29.16
N VAL A 565 -7.82 -9.19 -28.38
CA VAL A 565 -8.28 -10.28 -27.52
C VAL A 565 -8.73 -9.68 -26.18
N PRO A 566 -10.02 -9.84 -25.80
CA PRO A 566 -10.53 -9.46 -24.49
C PRO A 566 -9.70 -10.09 -23.37
N LEU A 567 -9.33 -9.28 -22.40
CA LEU A 567 -8.55 -9.71 -21.24
C LEU A 567 -9.38 -9.50 -19.98
N PHE A 568 -9.60 -10.60 -19.26
CA PHE A 568 -10.38 -10.61 -18.03
C PHE A 568 -9.55 -11.07 -16.84
N ALA A 569 -10.02 -10.77 -15.64
CA ALA A 569 -9.58 -11.42 -14.43
C ALA A 569 -10.70 -12.17 -13.71
N TYR A 570 -10.37 -13.35 -13.19
CA TYR A 570 -11.22 -14.19 -12.38
C TYR A 570 -10.71 -14.17 -10.92
N PRO A 571 -11.34 -13.34 -10.05
CA PRO A 571 -10.91 -13.19 -8.66
C PRO A 571 -11.33 -14.37 -7.76
N MET A 572 -10.54 -14.65 -6.73
CA MET A 572 -10.85 -15.67 -5.70
C MET A 572 -12.23 -15.49 -5.05
N SER A 573 -12.76 -14.27 -5.03
CA SER A 573 -14.14 -14.00 -4.60
C SER A 573 -15.19 -14.91 -5.26
N ASN A 574 -14.95 -15.33 -6.51
CA ASN A 574 -15.88 -16.20 -7.23
C ASN A 574 -16.02 -17.58 -6.58
N VAL A 575 -15.02 -18.07 -5.85
CA VAL A 575 -15.05 -19.35 -5.13
C VAL A 575 -16.24 -19.44 -4.18
N PHE A 576 -16.64 -18.29 -3.64
CA PHE A 576 -17.74 -18.14 -2.68
C PHE A 576 -19.01 -17.56 -3.32
N THR A 577 -19.01 -17.40 -4.64
CA THR A 577 -20.13 -16.86 -5.40
C THR A 577 -20.91 -17.99 -6.08
N PRO A 578 -22.25 -17.99 -6.03
CA PRO A 578 -23.07 -18.96 -6.77
C PRO A 578 -22.72 -18.96 -8.26
N LYS A 579 -22.76 -20.13 -8.92
CA LYS A 579 -22.38 -20.29 -10.35
C LYS A 579 -23.02 -19.25 -11.27
N THR A 580 -24.29 -18.91 -11.04
CA THR A 580 -25.05 -17.92 -11.83
C THR A 580 -24.60 -16.47 -11.68
N HIS A 581 -23.79 -16.15 -10.66
CA HIS A 581 -23.33 -14.80 -10.34
C HIS A 581 -21.80 -14.66 -10.45
N LYS A 582 -21.08 -15.74 -10.79
CA LYS A 582 -19.65 -15.66 -11.03
C LYS A 582 -19.39 -14.71 -12.19
N SER A 583 -18.39 -13.86 -12.01
CA SER A 583 -18.15 -12.73 -12.90
C SER A 583 -16.68 -12.42 -13.08
N LEU A 584 -16.39 -11.74 -14.16
CA LEU A 584 -15.06 -11.42 -14.65
C LEU A 584 -14.85 -9.92 -14.61
N ILE A 585 -13.68 -9.50 -14.11
CA ILE A 585 -13.26 -8.10 -14.15
C ILE A 585 -12.66 -7.84 -15.53
N LYS A 586 -13.24 -6.93 -16.30
CA LYS A 586 -12.68 -6.53 -17.59
C LYS A 586 -11.41 -5.70 -17.41
N ILE A 587 -10.32 -6.11 -18.05
CA ILE A 587 -9.04 -5.40 -18.06
C ILE A 587 -8.87 -4.62 -19.37
N ARG A 588 -9.09 -5.28 -20.50
CA ARG A 588 -9.04 -4.66 -21.84
C ARG A 588 -10.16 -5.21 -22.72
#